data_AF-A0A956YF11-F1
#
_entry.id   AF-A0A956YF11-F1
#
_cell.length_a   1.000
_cell.length_b   1.000
_cell.length_c   1.000
_cell.angle_alpha   90.00
_cell.angle_beta   90.00
_cell.angle_gamma   90.00
#
_symmetry.space_group_name_H-M   'P 1'
#
loop_
_entity.id
_entity.type
_entity.pdbx_description
1 polymer ?
#
loop_
_entity_poly.entity_id
_entity_poly.type
_entity_poly.pdbx_seq_one_letter_code
_entity_poly.pdbx_strand_id
1 'polypeptide(L)'
;AFVCGEETALMASIMGRRGQPIPRPPYPAQSGLWGYPTLINNVETFGSIAPIINNGAEWFAGIGTAKSRGTKIFALAGQVENTGLIEVPMGISLREIVFDIGGGVPNGHTFKAAQTGGPSGGCIPADYLDTPVDYDSLRELGSIMGSGGLVVMDDTTSMPDVAKYFMEFCMDESCGKCVPCRVGTVQL
;
A
#
# COMPACT_ATOMS: atom_id res chain seq x y z
N ALA A 1 -8.68 -14.27 -2.85
CA ALA A 1 -8.76 -13.94 -1.41
C ALA A 1 -7.62 -12.99 -1.08
N PHE A 2 -7.94 -11.71 -0.91
CA PHE A 2 -7.04 -10.63 -0.53
C PHE A 2 -6.30 -10.93 0.78
N VAL A 3 -6.98 -11.56 1.75
CA VAL A 3 -6.36 -11.94 3.03
C VAL A 3 -5.15 -12.87 2.88
N CYS A 4 -5.04 -13.63 1.79
CA CYS A 4 -3.85 -14.45 1.51
C CYS A 4 -2.61 -13.62 1.13
N GLY A 5 -2.71 -12.29 1.01
CA GLY A 5 -1.55 -11.39 0.96
C GLY A 5 -0.87 -11.21 2.32
N GLU A 6 -1.55 -11.55 3.42
CA GLU A 6 -0.95 -11.57 4.77
C GLU A 6 -0.03 -12.80 4.91
N GLU A 7 1.14 -12.62 5.52
CA GLU A 7 2.24 -13.59 5.49
C GLU A 7 1.86 -15.00 6.01
N THR A 8 1.05 -15.09 7.06
CA THR A 8 0.67 -16.38 7.66
C THR A 8 -0.51 -17.03 6.94
N ALA A 9 -1.45 -16.23 6.44
CA ALA A 9 -2.52 -16.70 5.57
C ALA A 9 -1.96 -17.20 4.22
N LEU A 10 -0.95 -16.54 3.66
CA LEU A 10 -0.22 -16.97 2.47
C LEU A 10 0.35 -18.37 2.67
N MET A 11 1.11 -18.57 3.75
CA MET A 11 1.69 -19.88 4.07
C MET A 11 0.60 -20.94 4.28
N ALA A 12 -0.48 -20.62 4.98
CA ALA A 12 -1.61 -21.53 5.15
C ALA A 12 -2.19 -21.97 3.80
N SER A 13 -2.36 -21.03 2.87
CA SER A 13 -2.82 -21.30 1.51
C SER A 13 -1.84 -22.18 0.73
N ILE A 14 -0.53 -21.92 0.81
CA ILE A 14 0.51 -22.76 0.17
C ILE A 14 0.47 -24.20 0.71
N MET A 15 0.20 -24.36 2.01
CA MET A 15 0.05 -25.68 2.64
C MET A 15 -1.30 -26.36 2.36
N GLY A 16 -2.13 -25.81 1.47
CA GLY A 16 -3.45 -26.36 1.11
C GLY A 16 -4.52 -26.16 2.18
N ARG A 17 -4.30 -25.27 3.14
CA ARG A 17 -5.27 -24.92 4.19
C ARG A 17 -6.05 -23.67 3.80
N ARG A 18 -7.14 -23.40 4.53
CA ARG A 18 -7.83 -22.11 4.41
C ARG A 18 -6.86 -20.97 4.79
N GLY A 19 -6.84 -19.90 4.00
CA GLY A 19 -5.99 -18.72 4.21
C GLY A 19 -6.43 -17.86 5.40
N GLN A 20 -6.40 -18.43 6.60
CA GLN A 20 -6.69 -17.73 7.85
C GLN A 20 -5.37 -17.38 8.54
N PRO A 21 -5.11 -16.10 8.86
CA PRO A 21 -3.91 -15.69 9.57
C PRO A 21 -3.75 -16.41 10.92
N ILE A 22 -2.52 -16.61 11.38
CA ILE A 22 -2.19 -17.23 12.66
C ILE A 22 -1.55 -16.17 13.57
N PRO A 23 -1.94 -16.04 14.85
CA PRO A 23 -1.31 -15.08 15.75
C PRO A 23 0.16 -15.43 15.94
N ARG A 24 1.00 -14.41 15.96
CA ARG A 24 2.44 -14.54 16.29
C ARG A 24 2.59 -14.40 17.80
N PRO A 25 3.55 -15.11 18.45
CA PRO A 25 4.58 -16.02 17.89
C PRO A 25 4.08 -17.47 17.60
N PRO A 26 4.84 -18.28 16.82
CA PRO A 26 6.15 -17.98 16.22
C PRO A 26 6.05 -17.10 14.97
N TYR A 27 7.13 -16.36 14.68
CA TYR A 27 7.26 -15.61 13.42
C TYR A 27 7.67 -16.55 12.27
N PRO A 28 7.28 -16.28 11.01
CA PRO A 28 7.62 -17.14 9.87
C PRO A 28 9.13 -17.37 9.69
N ALA A 29 9.95 -16.37 10.01
CA ALA A 29 11.40 -16.48 9.96
C ALA A 29 11.99 -17.49 10.95
N GLN A 30 11.24 -17.86 12.01
CA GLN A 30 11.64 -18.89 12.98
C GLN A 30 11.00 -20.25 12.65
N SER A 31 9.71 -20.25 12.35
CA SER A 31 8.93 -21.44 11.99
C SER A 31 7.76 -21.05 11.11
N GLY A 32 7.98 -21.07 9.80
CA GLY A 32 7.02 -20.71 8.77
C GLY A 32 6.51 -21.93 8.00
N LEU A 33 6.79 -21.99 6.70
CA LEU A 33 6.25 -22.98 5.79
C LEU A 33 6.71 -24.40 6.18
N TRP A 34 5.74 -25.29 6.40
CA TRP A 34 5.97 -26.66 6.90
C TRP A 34 6.82 -26.75 8.18
N GLY A 35 6.81 -25.70 9.00
CA GLY A 35 7.59 -25.63 10.24
C GLY A 35 9.06 -25.23 10.07
N TYR A 36 9.50 -24.89 8.85
CA TYR A 36 10.86 -24.43 8.58
C TYR A 36 10.98 -22.90 8.64
N PRO A 37 12.13 -22.36 9.05
CA PRO A 37 12.46 -20.94 8.90
C PRO A 37 12.17 -20.46 7.46
N THR A 38 11.32 -19.45 7.31
CA THR A 38 10.86 -18.97 6.00
C THR A 38 10.95 -17.44 5.94
N LEU A 39 11.72 -16.93 4.98
CA LEU A 39 11.76 -15.51 4.67
C LEU A 39 10.68 -15.19 3.64
N ILE A 40 9.78 -14.28 4.00
CA ILE A 40 8.69 -13.83 3.14
C ILE A 40 8.95 -12.36 2.85
N ASN A 41 9.06 -12.01 1.57
CA ASN A 41 9.25 -10.64 1.12
C ASN A 41 8.34 -10.35 -0.07
N ASN A 42 8.00 -9.09 -0.26
CA ASN A 42 7.26 -8.64 -1.44
C ASN A 42 8.11 -8.81 -2.71
N VAL A 43 7.46 -8.97 -3.86
CA VAL A 43 8.12 -9.07 -5.17
C VAL A 43 8.98 -7.84 -5.46
N GLU A 44 8.50 -6.64 -5.15
CA GLU A 44 9.26 -5.39 -5.31
C GLU A 44 10.58 -5.43 -4.50
N THR A 45 10.52 -5.90 -3.25
CA THR A 45 11.70 -6.06 -2.40
C THR A 45 12.73 -6.99 -3.02
N PHE A 46 12.31 -8.14 -3.57
CA PHE A 46 13.22 -9.03 -4.27
C PHE A 46 13.73 -8.44 -5.60
N GLY A 47 12.89 -7.68 -6.30
CA GLY A 47 13.26 -6.95 -7.51
C GLY A 47 14.38 -5.93 -7.29
N SER A 48 14.44 -5.31 -6.11
CA SER A 48 15.53 -4.38 -5.75
C SER A 48 16.87 -5.06 -5.47
N ILE A 49 16.91 -6.36 -5.16
CA ILE A 49 18.15 -7.04 -4.75
C ILE A 49 19.20 -7.06 -5.87
N ALA A 50 18.81 -7.43 -7.09
CA ALA A 50 19.78 -7.54 -8.18
C ALA A 50 20.43 -6.17 -8.53
N PRO A 51 19.67 -5.06 -8.68
CA PRO A 51 20.24 -3.72 -8.82
C PRO A 51 21.17 -3.33 -7.65
N ILE A 52 20.80 -3.64 -6.41
CA ILE A 52 21.62 -3.35 -5.22
C ILE A 52 22.96 -4.09 -5.28
N ILE A 53 22.95 -5.37 -5.65
CA ILE A 53 24.19 -6.17 -5.77
C ILE A 53 25.08 -5.62 -6.89
N ASN A 54 24.49 -5.23 -8.02
CA ASN A 54 25.25 -4.77 -9.19
C ASN A 54 25.85 -3.37 -9.02
N ASN A 55 25.12 -2.45 -8.38
CA ASN A 55 25.52 -1.04 -8.27
C ASN A 55 26.07 -0.69 -6.87
N GLY A 56 25.94 -1.59 -5.89
CA GLY A 56 26.35 -1.37 -4.51
C GLY A 56 25.23 -0.79 -3.62
N ALA A 57 25.31 -1.08 -2.32
CA ALA A 57 24.34 -0.61 -1.33
C ALA A 57 24.32 0.93 -1.19
N GLU A 58 25.47 1.58 -1.34
CA GLU A 58 25.58 3.04 -1.26
C GLU A 58 24.82 3.74 -2.40
N TRP A 59 24.79 3.14 -3.60
CA TRP A 59 24.02 3.66 -4.73
C TRP A 59 22.53 3.70 -4.41
N PHE A 60 21.98 2.57 -3.96
CA PHE A 60 20.55 2.48 -3.62
C PHE A 60 20.20 3.36 -2.40
N ALA A 61 21.10 3.40 -1.40
CA ALA A 61 20.95 4.28 -0.26
C ALA A 61 21.11 5.77 -0.62
N GLY A 62 21.77 6.11 -1.72
CA GLY A 62 21.86 7.48 -2.22
C GLY A 62 20.53 8.04 -2.73
N ILE A 63 19.53 7.18 -2.97
CA ILE A 63 18.21 7.54 -3.48
C ILE A 63 17.23 7.65 -2.30
N GLY A 64 16.32 8.61 -2.38
CA GLY A 64 15.25 8.82 -1.40
C GLY A 64 15.68 9.64 -0.18
N THR A 65 15.05 9.41 0.97
CA THR A 65 15.32 10.15 2.21
C THR A 65 16.27 9.39 3.13
N ALA A 66 16.78 10.08 4.16
CA ALA A 66 17.70 9.47 5.12
C ALA A 66 17.11 8.22 5.81
N LYS A 67 15.80 8.23 6.08
CA LYS A 67 15.07 7.17 6.76
C LYS A 67 14.34 6.20 5.81
N SER A 68 14.00 6.66 4.59
CA SER A 68 13.33 5.86 3.57
C SER A 68 14.17 5.87 2.30
N ARG A 69 15.04 4.86 2.18
CA ARG A 69 16.05 4.75 1.12
C ARG A 69 15.50 4.01 -0.09
N GLY A 70 15.99 4.34 -1.27
CA GLY A 70 15.62 3.69 -2.53
C GLY A 70 14.40 4.31 -3.21
N THR A 71 13.83 3.53 -4.12
CA THR A 71 12.65 3.89 -4.92
C THR A 71 11.42 3.14 -4.44
N LYS A 72 10.26 3.63 -4.86
CA LYS A 72 8.97 2.98 -4.66
C LYS A 72 8.21 2.95 -5.98
N ILE A 73 7.60 1.81 -6.27
CA ILE A 73 6.68 1.67 -7.41
C ILE A 73 5.27 2.00 -6.92
N PHE A 74 4.60 2.94 -7.60
CA PHE A 74 3.20 3.24 -7.41
C PHE A 74 2.36 2.82 -8.62
N ALA A 75 1.22 2.19 -8.34
CA ALA A 75 0.12 2.06 -9.27
C ALA A 75 -0.76 3.31 -9.14
N LEU A 76 -0.53 4.29 -10.00
CA LEU A 76 -1.27 5.55 -10.07
C LEU A 76 -2.56 5.33 -10.87
N ALA A 77 -3.69 5.54 -10.20
CA ALA A 77 -5.02 5.34 -10.76
C ALA A 77 -6.00 6.43 -10.27
N GLY A 78 -7.24 6.40 -10.77
CA GLY A 78 -8.30 7.33 -10.38
C GLY A 78 -8.40 8.53 -11.31
N GLN A 79 -8.74 9.69 -10.74
CA GLN A 79 -9.00 10.95 -11.47
C GLN A 79 -7.69 11.68 -11.79
N VAL A 80 -6.90 11.12 -12.70
CA VAL A 80 -5.62 11.65 -13.13
C VAL A 80 -5.41 11.37 -14.62
N GLU A 81 -4.82 12.30 -15.37
CA GLU A 81 -4.67 12.21 -16.83
C GLU A 81 -3.84 10.99 -17.26
N ASN A 82 -2.69 10.79 -16.62
CA ASN A 82 -1.76 9.69 -16.89
C ASN A 82 -1.84 8.63 -15.79
N THR A 83 -2.63 7.58 -16.03
CA THR A 83 -2.66 6.40 -15.16
C THR A 83 -1.60 5.38 -15.56
N GLY A 84 -1.09 4.61 -14.60
CA GLY A 84 -0.08 3.58 -14.88
C GLY A 84 0.80 3.20 -13.70
N LEU A 85 1.91 2.54 -13.99
CA LEU A 85 2.96 2.25 -13.02
C LEU A 85 4.05 3.30 -13.13
N ILE A 86 4.41 3.90 -12.00
CA ILE A 86 5.48 4.88 -11.89
C ILE A 86 6.47 4.40 -10.83
N GLU A 87 7.76 4.57 -11.09
CA GLU A 87 8.81 4.35 -10.10
C GLU A 87 9.40 5.70 -9.72
N VAL A 88 9.34 6.04 -8.44
CA VAL A 88 9.74 7.35 -7.92
C VAL A 88 10.69 7.19 -6.73
N PRO A 89 11.59 8.16 -6.48
CA PRO A 89 12.38 8.16 -5.26
C PRO A 89 11.49 8.32 -4.03
N MET A 90 11.80 7.60 -2.96
CA MET A 90 11.13 7.79 -1.66
C MET A 90 11.23 9.25 -1.21
N GLY A 91 10.13 9.82 -0.69
CA GLY A 91 10.08 11.21 -0.23
C GLY A 91 9.74 12.24 -1.31
N ILE A 92 9.51 11.84 -2.56
CA ILE A 92 8.84 12.70 -3.55
C ILE A 92 7.50 13.21 -2.98
N SER A 93 7.10 14.44 -3.29
CA SER A 93 5.81 14.95 -2.80
C SER A 93 4.62 14.32 -3.56
N LEU A 94 3.46 14.30 -2.91
CA LEU A 94 2.22 13.87 -3.57
C LEU A 94 1.87 14.82 -4.74
N ARG A 95 2.20 16.10 -4.63
CA ARG A 95 2.05 17.09 -5.71
C ARG A 95 2.79 16.68 -6.96
N GLU A 96 4.08 16.38 -6.85
CA GLU A 96 4.92 15.98 -7.98
C GLU A 96 4.37 14.70 -8.63
N ILE A 97 3.95 13.71 -7.83
CA ILE A 97 3.34 12.50 -8.36
C ILE A 97 2.06 12.81 -9.15
N VAL A 98 1.15 13.59 -8.59
CA VAL A 98 -0.18 13.82 -9.19
C VAL A 98 -0.11 14.77 -10.38
N PHE A 99 0.62 15.88 -10.27
CA PHE A 99 0.60 16.95 -11.26
C PHE A 99 1.73 16.85 -12.28
N ASP A 100 2.95 16.50 -11.86
CA ASP A 100 4.08 16.47 -12.79
C ASP A 100 4.16 15.13 -13.54
N ILE A 101 3.93 14.02 -12.84
CA ILE A 101 3.95 12.68 -13.45
C ILE A 101 2.54 12.31 -13.96
N GLY A 102 1.54 12.44 -13.10
CA GLY A 102 0.15 12.13 -13.40
C GLY A 102 -0.53 13.08 -14.39
N GLY A 103 0.04 14.26 -14.64
CA GLY A 103 -0.56 15.25 -15.54
C GLY A 103 -1.76 16.01 -14.95
N GLY A 104 -2.02 15.84 -13.65
CA GLY A 104 -3.09 16.53 -12.94
C GLY A 104 -4.46 15.86 -13.08
N VAL A 105 -5.47 16.51 -12.52
CA VAL A 105 -6.86 16.04 -12.51
C VAL A 105 -7.55 16.45 -13.81
N PRO A 106 -8.28 15.54 -14.48
CA PRO A 106 -8.85 15.80 -15.79
C PRO A 106 -10.03 16.78 -15.78
N ASN A 107 -10.39 17.28 -16.97
CA ASN A 107 -11.59 18.09 -17.24
C ASN A 107 -11.73 19.38 -16.40
N GLY A 108 -10.62 19.90 -15.86
CA GLY A 108 -10.63 21.14 -15.06
C GLY A 108 -11.20 20.97 -13.65
N HIS A 109 -11.39 19.73 -13.19
CA HIS A 109 -11.73 19.45 -11.80
C HIS A 109 -10.55 19.71 -10.86
N THR A 110 -10.86 19.81 -9.57
CA THR A 110 -9.84 20.07 -8.54
C THR A 110 -9.50 18.80 -7.78
N PHE A 111 -8.21 18.67 -7.41
CA PHE A 111 -7.76 17.58 -6.55
C PHE A 111 -8.44 17.69 -5.18
N LYS A 112 -9.04 16.59 -4.73
CA LYS A 112 -9.72 16.50 -3.44
C LYS A 112 -8.92 15.70 -2.43
N ALA A 113 -8.48 14.51 -2.84
CA ALA A 113 -7.70 13.62 -1.99
C ALA A 113 -6.96 12.56 -2.80
N ALA A 114 -5.95 11.95 -2.20
CA ALA A 114 -5.36 10.73 -2.71
C ALA A 114 -5.43 9.64 -1.65
N GLN A 115 -5.92 8.47 -2.04
CA GLN A 115 -5.90 7.29 -1.19
C GLN A 115 -4.59 6.54 -1.42
N THR A 116 -3.91 6.22 -0.31
CA THR A 116 -2.70 5.39 -0.30
C THR A 116 -2.93 4.18 0.59
N GLY A 117 -2.18 3.10 0.38
CA GLY A 117 -2.18 1.97 1.31
C GLY A 117 -3.32 0.95 1.16
N GLY A 118 -4.16 1.09 0.14
CA GLY A 118 -5.28 0.17 -0.09
C GLY A 118 -6.39 0.32 0.97
N PRO A 119 -7.27 -0.68 1.16
CA PRO A 119 -8.39 -0.61 2.11
C PRO A 119 -7.97 -0.37 3.56
N SER A 120 -6.68 -0.56 3.88
CA SER A 120 -6.11 -0.34 5.21
C SER A 120 -5.43 1.03 5.37
N GLY A 121 -5.36 1.83 4.31
CA GLY A 121 -4.74 3.15 4.34
C GLY A 121 -5.76 4.30 4.34
N GLY A 122 -5.23 5.52 4.37
CA GLY A 122 -6.01 6.74 4.53
C GLY A 122 -6.17 7.52 3.24
N CYS A 123 -7.07 8.50 3.27
CA CYS A 123 -7.21 9.51 2.22
C CYS A 123 -6.46 10.78 2.66
N ILE A 124 -5.45 11.18 1.90
CA ILE A 124 -4.65 12.37 2.13
C ILE A 124 -5.36 13.55 1.43
N PRO A 125 -5.89 14.55 2.16
CA PRO A 125 -6.62 15.64 1.56
C PRO A 125 -5.70 16.67 0.89
N ALA A 126 -6.28 17.53 0.06
CA ALA A 126 -5.57 18.57 -0.71
C ALA A 126 -4.64 19.46 0.12
N ASP A 127 -4.95 19.72 1.39
CA ASP A 127 -4.13 20.54 2.29
C ASP A 127 -2.74 19.93 2.55
N TYR A 128 -2.57 18.63 2.31
CA TYR A 128 -1.33 17.87 2.54
C TYR A 128 -0.66 17.43 1.24
N LEU A 129 -1.01 18.04 0.10
CA LEU A 129 -0.49 17.69 -1.22
C LEU A 129 1.05 17.84 -1.31
N ASP A 130 1.64 18.72 -0.52
CA ASP A 130 3.09 18.93 -0.45
C ASP A 130 3.80 17.97 0.53
N THR A 131 3.08 17.02 1.12
CA THR A 131 3.67 16.06 2.06
C THR A 131 4.60 15.09 1.32
N PRO A 132 5.82 14.86 1.83
CA PRO A 132 6.70 13.82 1.33
C PRO A 132 6.06 12.43 1.43
N VAL A 133 6.14 11.65 0.36
CA VAL A 133 5.64 10.27 0.32
C VAL A 133 6.73 9.32 0.84
N ASP A 134 6.81 9.22 2.17
CA ASP A 134 7.65 8.28 2.89
C ASP A 134 6.92 7.64 4.08
N TYR A 135 7.53 6.61 4.70
CA TYR A 135 6.84 5.83 5.73
C TYR A 135 6.44 6.63 6.97
N ASP A 136 7.28 7.58 7.40
CA ASP A 136 7.05 8.36 8.62
C ASP A 136 5.97 9.41 8.37
N SER A 137 6.09 10.17 7.27
CA SER A 137 5.19 11.27 6.94
C SER A 137 3.77 10.77 6.67
N LEU A 138 3.62 9.65 5.95
CA LEU A 138 2.30 9.06 5.70
C LEU A 138 1.64 8.58 6.99
N ARG A 139 2.41 8.01 7.92
CA ARG A 139 1.91 7.52 9.20
C ARG A 139 1.39 8.66 10.07
N GLU A 140 2.06 9.82 10.08
CA GLU A 140 1.60 11.01 10.81
C GLU A 140 0.23 11.51 10.33
N LEU A 141 -0.07 11.32 9.04
CA LEU A 141 -1.36 11.65 8.44
C LEU A 141 -2.43 10.56 8.60
N GLY A 142 -2.14 9.49 9.34
CA GLY A 142 -3.05 8.34 9.47
C GLY A 142 -3.20 7.53 8.18
N SER A 143 -2.28 7.67 7.23
CA SER A 143 -2.17 6.84 6.04
C SER A 143 -0.96 5.90 6.12
N ILE A 144 -0.80 5.04 5.12
CA ILE A 144 0.31 4.11 5.01
C ILE A 144 0.75 3.98 3.55
N MET A 145 2.04 3.67 3.35
CA MET A 145 2.59 3.36 2.03
C MET A 145 1.91 2.14 1.38
N GLY A 146 1.64 1.11 2.20
CA GLY A 146 1.12 -0.18 1.77
C GLY A 146 1.89 -0.78 0.58
N SER A 147 1.14 -1.34 -0.37
CA SER A 147 1.69 -1.99 -1.57
C SER A 147 2.04 -1.04 -2.71
N GLY A 148 1.92 0.29 -2.53
CA GLY A 148 2.11 1.27 -3.60
C GLY A 148 0.86 1.55 -4.44
N GLY A 149 -0.34 1.21 -3.97
CA GLY A 149 -1.56 1.73 -4.60
C GLY A 149 -1.76 3.21 -4.30
N LEU A 150 -1.99 4.03 -5.32
CA LEU A 150 -2.27 5.46 -5.20
C LEU A 150 -3.47 5.83 -6.07
N VAL A 151 -4.63 6.08 -5.43
CA VAL A 151 -5.87 6.43 -6.12
C VAL A 151 -6.17 7.91 -5.93
N VAL A 152 -6.12 8.68 -7.01
CA VAL A 152 -6.43 10.11 -7.04
C VAL A 152 -7.93 10.33 -7.12
N MET A 153 -8.46 11.26 -6.32
CA MET A 153 -9.86 11.65 -6.28
C MET A 153 -10.00 13.16 -6.47
N ASP A 154 -11.04 13.54 -7.19
CA ASP A 154 -11.37 14.93 -7.51
C ASP A 154 -12.56 15.45 -6.69
N ASP A 155 -12.95 16.71 -6.92
CA ASP A 155 -14.07 17.35 -6.24
C ASP A 155 -15.42 16.65 -6.42
N THR A 156 -15.61 15.90 -7.51
CA THR A 156 -16.83 15.12 -7.78
C THR A 156 -16.93 13.84 -6.95
N THR A 157 -15.83 13.38 -6.37
CA THR A 157 -15.78 12.10 -5.67
C THR A 157 -16.48 12.16 -4.30
N SER A 158 -17.43 11.26 -4.04
CA SER A 158 -18.13 11.15 -2.76
C SER A 158 -17.30 10.38 -1.72
N MET A 159 -16.78 11.06 -0.70
CA MET A 159 -16.00 10.41 0.36
C MET A 159 -16.81 9.39 1.19
N PRO A 160 -18.12 9.60 1.47
CA PRO A 160 -18.95 8.55 2.07
C PRO A 160 -19.03 7.28 1.22
N ASP A 161 -19.12 7.40 -0.11
CA ASP A 161 -19.17 6.24 -1.00
C ASP A 161 -17.81 5.52 -1.05
N VAL A 162 -16.70 6.26 -1.00
CA VAL A 162 -15.35 5.70 -0.88
C VAL A 162 -15.20 4.91 0.42
N ALA A 163 -15.65 5.47 1.55
CA ALA A 163 -15.62 4.79 2.84
C ALA A 163 -16.48 3.51 2.82
N LYS A 164 -17.70 3.60 2.29
CA LYS A 164 -18.60 2.45 2.12
C LYS A 164 -17.97 1.36 1.26
N TYR A 165 -17.38 1.72 0.12
CA TYR A 165 -16.72 0.78 -0.78
C TYR A 165 -15.60 0.00 -0.08
N PHE A 166 -14.73 0.67 0.68
CA PHE A 166 -13.65 -0.04 1.39
C PHE A 166 -14.17 -0.89 2.55
N MET A 167 -15.26 -0.50 3.20
CA MET A 167 -15.92 -1.33 4.23
C MET A 167 -16.55 -2.58 3.63
N GLU A 168 -17.24 -2.45 2.49
CA GLU A 168 -17.78 -3.59 1.73
C GLU A 168 -16.66 -4.52 1.26
N PHE A 169 -15.56 -3.96 0.75
CA PHE A 169 -14.37 -4.76 0.40
C PHE A 169 -13.82 -5.53 1.60
N CYS A 170 -13.69 -4.89 2.77
CA CYS A 170 -13.21 -5.56 3.98
C CYS A 170 -14.15 -6.67 4.47
N MET A 171 -15.46 -6.48 4.27
CA MET A 171 -16.47 -7.49 4.56
C MET A 171 -16.31 -8.70 3.64
N ASP A 172 -16.23 -8.48 2.32
CA ASP A 172 -16.15 -9.54 1.31
C ASP A 172 -14.82 -10.32 1.40
N GLU A 173 -13.72 -9.63 1.72
CA GLU A 173 -12.39 -10.23 1.82
C GLU A 173 -12.03 -10.73 3.23
N SER A 174 -12.98 -10.69 4.17
CA SER A 174 -12.79 -11.17 5.52
C SER A 174 -12.49 -12.68 5.54
N CYS A 175 -11.41 -13.09 6.23
CA CYS A 175 -11.17 -14.51 6.50
C CYS A 175 -12.15 -15.12 7.53
N GLY A 176 -13.01 -14.31 8.13
CA GLY A 176 -14.04 -14.73 9.09
C GLY A 176 -13.50 -15.11 10.48
N LYS A 177 -12.23 -14.83 10.80
CA LYS A 177 -11.60 -15.26 12.05
C LYS A 177 -11.96 -14.38 13.25
N CYS A 178 -11.77 -13.07 13.14
CA CYS A 178 -11.92 -12.15 14.26
C CYS A 178 -13.31 -11.49 14.23
N VAL A 179 -13.99 -11.43 15.39
CA VAL A 179 -15.34 -10.86 15.50
C VAL A 179 -15.43 -9.41 14.99
N PRO A 180 -14.49 -8.49 15.34
CA PRO A 180 -14.56 -7.12 14.84
C PRO A 180 -14.54 -7.02 13.32
N CYS A 181 -13.77 -7.89 12.65
CA CYS A 181 -13.73 -7.93 11.19
C CYS A 181 -14.94 -8.66 10.60
N ARG A 182 -15.27 -9.87 11.06
CA ARG A 182 -16.36 -10.67 10.45
C ARG A 182 -17.75 -10.07 10.67
N VAL A 183 -17.99 -9.50 11.85
CA VAL A 183 -19.31 -9.00 12.25
C VAL A 183 -19.34 -7.48 12.20
N GLY A 184 -18.28 -6.81 12.63
CA GLY A 184 -18.24 -5.35 12.68
C GLY A 184 -18.37 -4.70 11.30
N THR A 185 -17.74 -5.25 10.26
CA THR A 185 -17.85 -4.69 8.90
C THR A 185 -19.24 -4.86 8.28
N VAL A 186 -20.10 -5.73 8.83
CA VAL A 186 -21.50 -5.90 8.39
C VAL A 186 -22.41 -4.85 9.06
N GLN A 187 -21.98 -4.28 10.19
CA GLN A 187 -22.75 -3.31 10.97
C GLN A 187 -22.40 -1.86 10.63
N LEU A 188 -21.27 -1.64 9.95
CA LEU A 188 -20.72 -0.33 9.55
C LEU A 188 -21.10 -0.03 8.10
#